data_AF-A0A503I7C0-F1
#
_entry.id   AF-A0A503I7C0-F1
#
_cell.length_a   1.000
_cell.length_b   1.000
_cell.length_c   1.000
_cell.angle_alpha   90.00
_cell.angle_beta   90.00
_cell.angle_gamma   90.00
#
_symmetry.space_group_name_H-M   'P 1'
#
loop_
_entity.id
_entity.type
_entity.pdbx_description
1 polymer ?
#
loop_
_entity_poly.entity_id
_entity_poly.type
_entity_poly.pdbx_seq_one_letter_code
_entity_poly.pdbx_strand_id
1 'polypeptide(L)'
;MTNFHRLPSVEQDLLPTMKLFMEVGMPDSVERMIEVSGERIRTSEIPEAVRVLDEAESWLASARQHEMVHGKGSLLNKEHPTYVRVFVTKEAGRPVPEQFRYPIRPHGAGGPTNWNVSSCSVS
;
A
#
# COMPACT_ATOMS: atom_id res chain seq x y z
N MET A 1 -27.66 -3.52 13.01
CA MET A 1 -26.48 -4.41 12.99
C MET A 1 -25.45 -3.75 12.08
N THR A 2 -24.50 -3.02 12.65
CA THR A 2 -23.46 -2.33 11.89
C THR A 2 -22.49 -3.38 11.34
N ASN A 3 -22.40 -3.46 10.02
CA ASN A 3 -21.38 -4.22 9.32
C ASN A 3 -20.02 -3.69 9.79
N PHE A 4 -19.37 -4.43 10.71
CA PHE A 4 -17.95 -4.30 10.94
C PHE A 4 -17.27 -4.75 9.65
N HIS A 5 -17.10 -3.81 8.71
CA HIS A 5 -16.11 -3.96 7.66
C HIS A 5 -14.82 -4.32 8.38
N ARG A 6 -14.38 -5.57 8.21
CA ARG A 6 -13.08 -6.08 8.68
C ARG A 6 -12.04 -5.12 8.14
N LEU A 7 -11.67 -4.12 8.93
CA LEU A 7 -10.49 -3.32 8.66
C LEU A 7 -9.34 -4.33 8.58
N PRO A 8 -8.52 -4.27 7.53
CA PRO A 8 -7.43 -5.23 7.37
C PRO A 8 -6.60 -5.27 8.65
N SER A 9 -6.01 -6.44 8.91
CA SER A 9 -5.06 -6.59 10.02
C SER A 9 -4.11 -5.40 10.00
N VAL A 10 -4.01 -4.68 11.12
CA VAL A 10 -3.17 -3.49 11.27
C VAL A 10 -1.75 -3.76 10.74
N GLU A 11 -1.27 -5.00 10.87
CA GLU A 11 0.06 -5.41 10.42
C GLU A 11 0.16 -5.68 8.92
N GLN A 12 -0.88 -6.27 8.29
CA GLN A 12 -0.76 -6.76 6.91
C GLN A 12 -0.80 -5.64 5.88
N ASP A 13 -1.65 -4.63 6.10
CA ASP A 13 -1.86 -3.57 5.10
C ASP A 13 -1.50 -2.18 5.64
N LEU A 14 -1.71 -1.89 6.93
CA LEU A 14 -1.58 -0.53 7.44
C LEU A 14 -0.11 -0.11 7.65
N LEU A 15 0.69 -0.93 8.35
CA LEU A 15 2.11 -0.60 8.58
C LEU A 15 2.91 -0.51 7.27
N PRO A 16 2.78 -1.44 6.30
CA PRO A 16 3.48 -1.33 5.02
C PRO A 16 3.04 -0.09 4.24
N THR A 17 1.75 0.27 4.27
CA THR A 17 1.24 1.47 3.60
C THR A 17 1.81 2.75 4.22
N MET A 18 1.93 2.79 5.55
CA MET A 18 2.55 3.93 6.26
C MET A 18 4.02 4.12 5.88
N LYS A 19 4.81 3.04 5.90
CA LYS A 19 6.20 3.08 5.44
C LYS A 19 6.31 3.51 3.98
N LEU A 20 5.43 3.00 3.11
CA LEU A 20 5.40 3.37 1.70
C LEU A 20 5.12 4.88 1.51
N PHE A 21 4.18 5.47 2.24
CA PHE A 21 3.92 6.91 2.11
C PHE A 21 5.06 7.77 2.64
N MET A 22 5.78 7.30 3.66
CA MET A 22 7.02 7.95 4.10
C MET A 22 8.10 7.89 3.02
N GLU A 23 8.29 6.72 2.41
CA GLU A 23 9.28 6.49 1.34
C GLU A 23 8.99 7.30 0.07
N VAL A 24 7.72 7.39 -0.33
CA VAL A 24 7.27 8.18 -1.48
C VAL A 24 7.31 9.69 -1.19
N GLY A 25 7.34 10.09 0.09
CA GLY A 25 7.31 11.49 0.50
C GLY A 25 5.92 12.10 0.37
N MET A 26 4.92 11.47 0.99
CA MET A 26 3.53 11.92 1.03
C MET A 26 3.07 12.29 2.46
N PRO A 27 3.48 13.46 3.00
CA PRO A 27 3.20 13.86 4.39
C PRO A 27 1.71 13.88 4.73
N ASP A 28 0.88 14.45 3.84
CA ASP A 28 -0.58 14.53 4.03
C ASP A 28 -1.24 13.14 4.18
N SER A 29 -0.66 12.10 3.56
CA SER A 29 -1.21 10.74 3.64
C SER A 29 -0.78 10.01 4.91
N VAL A 30 0.45 10.27 5.37
CA VAL A 30 0.96 9.77 6.66
C VAL A 30 0.17 10.39 7.80
N GLU A 31 0.00 11.72 7.81
CA GLU A 31 -0.78 12.45 8.82
C GLU A 31 -2.20 11.89 8.95
N ARG A 32 -2.91 11.72 7.84
CA ARG A 32 -4.27 11.15 7.84
C ARG A 32 -4.31 9.74 8.44
N MET A 33 -3.31 8.89 8.20
CA MET A 33 -3.29 7.55 8.79
C MET A 33 -3.02 7.58 10.29
N ILE A 34 -2.15 8.47 10.76
CA ILE A 34 -1.91 8.71 12.19
C ILE A 34 -3.21 9.19 12.86
N GLU A 35 -3.93 10.14 12.25
CA GLU A 35 -5.19 10.64 12.79
C GLU A 35 -6.27 9.55 12.88
N VAL A 36 -6.40 8.71 11.85
CA VAL A 36 -7.47 7.69 11.77
C VAL A 36 -7.15 6.44 12.60
N SER A 37 -5.87 6.04 12.64
CA SER A 37 -5.47 4.72 13.18
C SER A 37 -4.45 4.80 14.32
N GLY A 38 -3.86 5.97 14.60
CA GLY A 38 -2.77 6.11 15.57
C GLY A 38 -3.16 5.64 16.97
N GLU A 39 -4.32 6.05 17.48
CA GLU A 39 -4.77 5.63 18.82
C GLU A 39 -4.97 4.11 18.92
N ARG A 40 -5.48 3.49 17.86
CA ARG A 40 -5.64 2.04 17.78
C ARG A 40 -4.30 1.30 17.74
N ILE A 41 -3.28 1.90 17.11
CA ILE A 41 -1.92 1.35 17.08
C ILE A 41 -1.25 1.50 18.44
N ARG A 42 -1.35 2.66 19.10
CA ARG A 42 -0.79 2.89 20.44
C ARG A 42 -1.35 1.95 21.49
N THR A 43 -2.64 1.66 21.40
CA THR A 43 -3.33 0.73 22.30
C THR A 43 -3.18 -0.74 21.88
N SER A 44 -2.51 -1.02 20.77
CA SER A 44 -2.22 -2.40 20.36
C SER A 44 -1.08 -2.98 21.20
N GLU A 45 -1.17 -4.27 21.51
CA GLU A 45 -0.09 -5.02 22.17
C GLU A 45 1.04 -5.41 21.20
N ILE A 46 1.09 -4.79 20.01
CA ILE A 46 2.04 -5.12 18.94
C ILE A 46 3.19 -4.09 18.97
N PRO A 47 4.38 -4.45 19.47
CA PRO A 47 5.47 -3.47 19.64
C PRO A 47 5.98 -2.89 18.32
N GLU A 48 5.99 -3.69 17.26
CA GLU A 48 6.40 -3.25 15.92
C GLU A 48 5.48 -2.14 15.40
N ALA A 49 4.18 -2.24 15.64
CA ALA A 49 3.20 -1.27 15.18
C ALA A 49 3.40 0.09 15.88
N VAL A 50 3.60 0.07 17.20
CA VAL A 50 3.90 1.26 18.00
C VAL A 50 5.20 1.91 17.53
N ARG A 51 6.26 1.12 17.31
CA ARG A 51 7.54 1.65 16.82
C ARG A 51 7.40 2.36 15.47
N VAL A 52 6.63 1.78 14.54
CA VAL A 52 6.41 2.40 13.22
C VAL A 52 5.57 3.67 13.35
N LEU A 53 4.62 3.72 14.29
CA LEU A 53 3.87 4.94 14.57
C LEU A 53 4.80 6.06 15.09
N ASP A 54 5.66 5.77 16.06
CA ASP A 54 6.62 6.73 16.60
C ASP A 54 7.58 7.25 15.51
N GLU A 55 8.04 6.34 14.64
CA GLU A 55 8.87 6.68 13.48
C GLU A 55 8.12 7.60 12.50
N ALA A 56 6.85 7.30 12.22
CA ALA A 56 6.02 8.10 11.33
C ALA A 56 5.73 9.51 11.89
N GLU A 57 5.50 9.64 13.20
CA GLU A 57 5.30 10.93 13.86
C GLU A 57 6.57 11.80 13.81
N SER A 58 7.73 11.20 14.10
CA SER A 58 9.03 11.88 14.02
C SER A 58 9.36 12.30 12.58
N TRP A 59 9.14 11.41 11.62
CA TRP A 59 9.31 11.69 10.20
C TRP A 59 8.38 12.81 9.74
N LEU A 60 7.11 12.80 10.16
CA LEU A 60 6.13 13.82 9.76
C LEU A 60 6.53 15.21 10.25
N ALA A 61 7.04 15.34 11.48
CA ALA A 61 7.54 16.62 11.99
C ALA A 61 8.68 17.17 11.10
N SER A 62 9.64 16.32 10.76
CA SER A 62 10.76 16.66 9.87
C SER A 62 10.28 17.02 8.46
N ALA A 63 9.32 16.26 7.94
CA ALA A 63 8.74 16.45 6.61
C ALA A 63 8.00 17.80 6.50
N ARG A 64 7.21 18.16 7.52
CA ARG A 64 6.50 19.44 7.56
C ARG A 64 7.45 20.62 7.63
N GLN A 65 8.54 20.50 8.39
CA GLN A 65 9.57 21.54 8.42
C GLN A 65 10.22 21.71 7.04
N HIS A 66 10.52 20.62 6.34
CA HIS A 66 11.05 20.69 4.98
C HIS A 66 10.06 21.35 4.00
N GLU A 67 8.79 20.97 4.02
CA GLU A 67 7.76 21.58 3.17
C GLU A 67 7.54 23.07 3.47
N MET A 68 7.74 23.51 4.72
CA MET A 68 7.68 24.92 5.08
C MET A 68 8.79 25.74 4.41
N VAL A 69 9.97 25.15 4.22
CA VAL A 69 11.12 25.80 3.59
C VAL A 69 11.10 25.70 2.06
N HIS A 70 10.73 24.52 1.53
CA HIS A 70 10.87 24.19 0.12
C HIS A 70 9.55 24.18 -0.67
N GLY A 71 8.42 24.39 0.02
CA GLY A 71 7.08 24.35 -0.55
C GLY A 71 6.42 22.97 -0.43
N LYS A 72 5.08 22.99 -0.51
CA LYS A 72 4.23 21.81 -0.41
C LYS A 72 4.54 20.81 -1.53
N GLY A 73 4.66 19.52 -1.20
CA GLY A 73 4.96 18.45 -2.15
C GLY A 73 6.44 18.39 -2.57
N SER A 74 7.33 19.15 -1.94
CA SER A 74 8.78 19.13 -2.21
C SER A 74 9.44 17.79 -1.91
N LEU A 75 8.85 16.98 -1.04
CA LEU A 75 9.33 15.65 -0.70
C LEU A 75 8.83 14.55 -1.65
N LEU A 76 7.86 14.86 -2.52
CA LEU A 76 7.21 13.85 -3.34
C LEU A 76 8.18 13.27 -4.37
N ASN A 77 8.53 12.00 -4.20
CA ASN A 77 9.30 11.26 -5.17
C ASN A 77 8.41 10.76 -6.31
N LYS A 78 8.38 11.54 -7.39
CA LYS A 78 7.61 11.22 -8.60
C LYS A 78 8.15 10.02 -9.38
N GLU A 79 9.39 9.64 -9.14
CA GLU A 79 10.05 8.50 -9.81
C GLU A 79 9.84 7.20 -9.05
N HIS A 80 9.29 7.27 -7.83
CA HIS A 80 9.05 6.08 -7.02
C HIS A 80 8.15 5.09 -7.78
N PRO A 81 8.54 3.80 -7.95
CA PRO A 81 7.82 2.85 -8.79
C PRO A 81 6.33 2.71 -8.44
N THR A 82 5.98 2.82 -7.16
CA THR A 82 4.58 2.80 -6.71
C THR A 82 3.83 4.07 -7.10
N TYR A 83 4.45 5.24 -7.03
CA TYR A 83 3.85 6.50 -7.48
C TYR A 83 3.59 6.46 -8.99
N VAL A 84 4.59 6.04 -9.77
CA VAL A 84 4.50 5.91 -11.23
C VAL A 84 3.36 4.96 -11.64
N ARG A 85 3.23 3.79 -10.99
CA ARG A 85 2.13 2.85 -11.30
C ARG A 85 0.74 3.44 -11.07
N VAL A 86 0.55 4.19 -9.98
CA VAL A 86 -0.74 4.82 -9.66
C VAL A 86 -1.03 6.01 -10.57
N PHE A 87 -0.01 6.78 -10.94
CA PHE A 87 -0.16 7.93 -11.81
C PHE A 87 -0.45 7.51 -13.27
N VAL A 88 0.30 6.53 -13.78
CA VAL A 88 0.08 5.95 -15.13
C VAL A 88 -1.32 5.34 -15.25
N THR A 89 -1.84 4.73 -14.19
CA THR A 89 -3.20 4.16 -14.19
C THR A 89 -4.32 5.21 -14.11
N LYS A 90 -4.08 6.35 -13.45
CA LYS A 90 -5.06 7.46 -13.37
C LYS A 90 -5.09 8.30 -14.64
N GLU A 91 -3.95 8.60 -15.25
CA GLU A 91 -3.91 9.43 -16.46
C GLU A 91 -4.32 8.68 -17.73
N ALA A 92 -4.10 7.36 -17.79
CA ALA A 92 -4.37 6.61 -19.01
C ALA A 92 -5.85 6.31 -19.25
N GLY A 93 -6.73 6.41 -18.24
CA GLY A 93 -8.13 5.93 -18.34
C GLY A 93 -8.26 4.48 -18.82
N ARG A 94 -7.15 3.73 -18.82
CA ARG A 94 -7.02 2.40 -19.40
C ARG A 94 -6.70 1.41 -18.28
N PRO A 95 -7.33 0.23 -18.30
CA PRO A 95 -7.03 -0.82 -17.34
C PRO A 95 -5.55 -1.20 -17.41
N VAL A 96 -4.98 -1.55 -16.25
CA VAL A 96 -3.61 -2.02 -16.08
C VAL A 96 -3.28 -3.04 -17.18
N PRO A 97 -2.18 -2.86 -17.95
CA PRO A 97 -1.78 -3.80 -18.98
C PRO A 97 -1.62 -5.20 -18.40
N GLU A 98 -2.11 -6.21 -19.13
CA GLU A 98 -2.23 -7.60 -18.69
C GLU A 98 -0.92 -8.20 -18.18
N GLN A 99 0.22 -7.73 -18.69
CA GLN A 99 1.57 -8.09 -18.26
C GLN A 99 1.96 -7.65 -16.83
N PHE A 100 1.20 -6.74 -16.21
CA PHE A 100 1.38 -6.30 -14.82
C PHE A 100 0.28 -6.82 -13.87
N ARG A 101 -0.66 -7.63 -14.38
CA ARG A 101 -1.55 -8.41 -13.53
C ARG A 101 -0.75 -9.56 -12.94
N TYR A 102 -0.27 -9.40 -11.71
CA TYR A 102 0.17 -10.55 -10.94
C TYR A 102 -0.96 -11.59 -10.88
N PRO A 103 -0.65 -12.90 -10.93
CA PRO A 103 -1.67 -13.91 -10.74
C PRO A 103 -2.13 -13.83 -9.28
N ILE A 104 -3.32 -13.25 -9.07
CA ILE A 104 -4.09 -13.51 -7.86
C ILE A 104 -4.37 -15.01 -7.91
N ARG A 105 -3.55 -15.83 -7.25
CA ARG A 105 -3.95 -17.20 -6.95
C ARG A 105 -5.06 -17.08 -5.91
N PRO A 106 -6.31 -17.46 -6.22
CA PRO A 106 -7.29 -17.62 -5.16
C PRO A 106 -6.84 -18.82 -4.32
N HIS A 107 -6.49 -18.58 -3.07
CA HIS A 107 -6.40 -19.65 -2.08
C HIS A 107 -7.80 -20.25 -1.92
N GLY A 108 -7.97 -21.49 -2.38
CA GLY A 108 -9.09 -22.35 -1.97
C GLY A 108 -10.20 -22.55 -2.99
N ALA A 109 -9.93 -23.34 -4.03
CA ALA A 109 -10.91 -24.28 -4.57
C ALA A 109 -10.16 -25.59 -4.86
N GLY A 110 -10.64 -26.69 -4.27
CA GLY A 110 -10.00 -28.01 -4.29
C GLY A 110 -9.78 -28.59 -5.69
N GLY A 111 -8.88 -29.57 -5.76
CA GLY A 111 -8.53 -30.32 -6.98
C GLY A 111 -9.69 -31.16 -7.57
N PRO A 112 -9.44 -32.05 -8.54
CA PRO A 112 -8.23 -32.87 -8.66
C PRO A 112 -7.49 -32.74 -10.01
N THR A 113 -6.25 -33.21 -9.96
CA THR A 113 -5.47 -33.79 -11.07
C THR A 113 -6.31 -34.29 -12.24
N ASN A 114 -6.02 -33.78 -13.44
CA ASN A 114 -5.93 -34.65 -14.60
C ASN A 114 -4.85 -34.14 -15.56
N TRP A 115 -3.75 -34.87 -15.59
CA TRP A 115 -2.89 -34.91 -16.74
C TRP A 115 -3.74 -35.33 -17.93
N ASN A 116 -3.87 -34.49 -18.96
CA ASN A 116 -4.12 -35.04 -20.28
C ASN A 116 -3.37 -34.24 -21.34
N VAL A 117 -2.35 -34.92 -21.85
CA VAL A 117 -1.64 -34.62 -23.08
C VAL A 117 -2.65 -34.72 -24.22
N SER A 118 -2.76 -33.70 -25.06
CA SER A 118 -3.25 -33.88 -26.43
C SER A 118 -2.62 -32.83 -27.33
N SER A 119 -1.60 -33.33 -28.01
CA SER A 119 -1.10 -32.94 -29.31
C SER A 119 -2.21 -32.44 -30.23
N CYS A 120 -2.03 -31.25 -30.81
CA CYS A 120 -2.66 -30.90 -32.08
C CYS A 120 -1.57 -30.46 -33.04
N SER A 121 -1.32 -31.34 -34.00
CA SER A 121 -0.57 -31.11 -35.22
C SER A 121 -1.19 -29.95 -36.00
N VAL A 122 -0.35 -29.08 -36.55
CA VAL A 122 -0.76 -28.14 -37.60
C VAL A 122 -0.15 -28.65 -38.91
N SER A 123 -1.07 -29.10 -39.77
CA SER A 123 -1.05 -29.30 -41.23
C SER A 123 0.28 -29.54 -41.94
#